data_AF-A0A6J6CHM5-F1
#
_entry.id   AF-A0A6J6CHM5-F1
#
_cell.length_a   1.000
_cell.length_b   1.000
_cell.length_c   1.000
_cell.angle_alpha   90.00
_cell.angle_beta   90.00
_cell.angle_gamma   90.00
#
_symmetry.space_group_name_H-M   'P 1'
#
loop_
_entity.id
_entity.type
_entity.pdbx_description
1 polymer ?
#
loop_
_entity_poly.entity_id
_entity_poly.type
_entity_poly.pdbx_seq_one_letter_code
_entity_poly.pdbx_strand_id
1 'polypeptide(L)'
;MALSLSQVQLLFQSLQGPQQLFDQAYVAPTEHHLILLRVLNNLLVAYTRLADRQRLLITLKLKTAMPQCQPETFMQLANVLGSVGDFIRAAEMHDRLCVADPRNVAAHEQAAREFRARLN
;
A
#
# COMPACT_ATOMS: atom_id res chain seq x y z
N MET A 1 29.42 6.61 14.27
CA MET A 1 30.38 5.85 13.44
C MET A 1 29.59 5.04 12.43
N ALA A 2 29.90 5.15 11.14
CA ALA A 2 29.36 4.25 10.12
C ALA A 2 30.21 2.96 10.10
N LEU A 3 29.57 1.80 9.94
CA LEU A 3 30.26 0.52 9.79
C LEU A 3 30.93 0.44 8.42
N SER A 4 32.11 -0.19 8.33
CA SER A 4 32.72 -0.56 7.05
C SER A 4 31.94 -1.71 6.39
N LEU A 5 32.11 -1.89 5.07
CA LEU A 5 31.48 -2.99 4.33
C LEU A 5 31.81 -4.37 4.93
N SER A 6 33.06 -4.59 5.35
CA SER A 6 33.49 -5.82 6.00
C SER A 6 32.81 -6.05 7.36
N GLN A 7 32.60 -4.99 8.14
CA GLN A 7 31.87 -5.06 9.41
C GLN A 7 30.39 -5.38 9.18
N VAL A 8 29.77 -4.83 8.13
CA VAL A 8 28.38 -5.13 7.78
C VAL A 8 28.23 -6.57 7.29
N GLN A 9 29.17 -7.07 6.49
CA GLN A 9 29.16 -8.47 6.04
C GLN A 9 29.27 -9.45 7.23
N LEU A 10 30.19 -9.19 8.17
CA LEU A 10 30.32 -10.00 9.39
C LEU A 10 29.04 -9.97 10.23
N LEU A 11 28.42 -8.79 10.38
CA LEU A 11 27.14 -8.65 11.07
C LEU A 11 26.04 -9.45 10.36
N PHE A 12 25.93 -9.35 9.03
CA PHE A 12 24.95 -10.11 8.26
C PHE A 12 25.11 -11.62 8.45
N GLN A 13 26.33 -12.15 8.34
CA GLN A 13 26.62 -13.58 8.54
C GLN A 13 26.35 -14.03 9.99
N SER A 14 26.54 -13.16 10.98
CA SER A 14 26.17 -13.46 12.37
C SER A 14 24.66 -13.58 12.58
N LEU A 15 23.86 -12.85 11.80
CA LEU A 15 22.39 -12.82 11.92
C LEU A 15 21.70 -13.88 11.06
N GLN A 16 22.23 -14.13 9.85
CA GLN A 16 21.61 -15.01 8.84
C GLN A 16 22.29 -16.38 8.74
N GLY A 17 23.49 -16.53 9.31
CA GLY A 17 24.31 -17.74 9.24
C GLY A 17 25.55 -17.58 8.36
N PRO A 18 26.64 -18.31 8.64
CA PRO A 18 27.94 -18.12 8.01
C PRO A 18 27.98 -18.51 6.53
N GLN A 19 27.06 -19.38 6.09
CA GLN A 19 26.96 -19.82 4.69
C GLN A 19 26.10 -18.92 3.82
N GLN A 20 25.40 -17.94 4.41
CA GLN A 20 24.52 -17.06 3.66
C GLN A 20 25.35 -16.10 2.81
N LEU A 21 25.04 -16.03 1.51
CA LEU A 21 25.69 -15.10 0.58
C LEU A 21 25.30 -13.66 0.93
N PHE A 22 26.32 -12.82 1.10
CA PHE A 22 26.16 -11.38 1.29
C PHE A 22 26.18 -10.68 -0.06
N ASP A 23 25.07 -10.01 -0.39
CA ASP A 23 24.96 -9.15 -1.55
C ASP A 23 25.21 -7.69 -1.13
N GLN A 24 26.09 -6.97 -1.84
CA GLN A 24 26.34 -5.55 -1.58
C GLN A 24 25.09 -4.69 -1.82
N ALA A 25 24.12 -5.17 -2.61
CA ALA A 25 22.83 -4.51 -2.76
C ALA A 25 22.10 -4.32 -1.41
N TYR A 26 22.38 -5.13 -0.38
CA TYR A 26 21.80 -4.98 0.96
C TYR A 26 22.23 -3.72 1.69
N VAL A 27 23.37 -3.13 1.32
CA VAL A 27 23.87 -1.87 1.90
C VAL A 27 23.76 -0.70 0.94
N ALA A 28 23.23 -0.92 -0.25
CA ALA A 28 22.93 0.17 -1.18
C ALA A 28 21.90 1.11 -0.54
N PRO A 29 22.05 2.43 -0.71
CA PRO A 29 21.04 3.39 -0.27
C PRO A 29 19.67 3.00 -0.81
N THR A 30 18.70 2.86 0.11
CA THR A 30 17.32 2.59 -0.30
C THR A 30 16.66 3.89 -0.67
N GLU A 31 16.03 3.93 -1.84
CA GLU A 31 15.23 5.07 -2.26
C GLU A 31 14.14 5.40 -1.24
N HIS A 32 13.99 6.69 -0.89
CA HIS A 32 13.08 7.13 0.16
C HIS A 32 11.63 6.64 -0.05
N HIS A 33 11.17 6.57 -1.29
CA HIS A 33 9.82 6.11 -1.62
C HIS A 33 9.61 4.62 -1.30
N LEU A 34 10.65 3.78 -1.40
CA LEU A 34 10.56 2.36 -1.05
C LEU A 34 10.44 2.16 0.46
N ILE A 35 11.12 2.99 1.25
CA ILE A 35 10.99 3.01 2.71
C ILE A 35 9.55 3.35 3.09
N LEU A 36 8.99 4.43 2.51
CA LEU A 36 7.61 4.83 2.76
C LEU A 36 6.60 3.76 2.35
N LEU A 37 6.78 3.14 1.17
CA LEU A 37 5.92 2.06 0.70
C LEU A 37 5.94 0.87 1.67
N ARG A 38 7.13 0.49 2.16
CA ARG A 38 7.28 -0.59 3.15
C ARG A 38 6.57 -0.25 4.46
N VAL A 39 6.74 0.97 4.97
CA VAL A 39 6.06 1.44 6.19
C VAL A 39 4.54 1.39 6.00
N LEU A 40 4.03 1.94 4.90
CA LEU A 40 2.59 1.93 4.61
C LEU A 40 2.04 0.51 4.49
N ASN A 41 2.75 -0.40 3.81
CA ASN A 41 2.34 -1.81 3.73
C ASN A 41 2.29 -2.49 5.11
N ASN A 42 3.27 -2.23 5.97
CA ASN A 42 3.27 -2.75 7.33
C ASN A 42 2.09 -2.20 8.15
N LEU A 43 1.80 -0.91 8.03
CA LEU A 43 0.66 -0.28 8.69
C LEU A 43 -0.68 -0.83 8.18
N LEU A 44 -0.83 -1.08 6.88
CA LEU A 44 -2.01 -1.73 6.32
C LEU A 44 -2.23 -3.11 6.95
N VAL A 45 -1.18 -3.94 7.05
CA VAL A 45 -1.27 -5.27 7.68
C VAL A 45 -1.65 -5.14 9.16
N ALA A 46 -1.00 -4.23 9.89
CA ALA A 46 -1.26 -4.02 11.31
C ALA A 46 -2.71 -3.55 11.58
N TYR A 47 -3.17 -2.52 10.87
CA TYR A 47 -4.51 -1.97 11.07
C TYR A 47 -5.62 -2.88 10.55
N THR A 48 -5.34 -3.71 9.53
CA THR A 48 -6.26 -4.78 9.12
C THR A 48 -6.42 -5.81 10.24
N ARG A 49 -5.32 -6.27 10.86
CA ARG A 49 -5.36 -7.24 11.97
C ARG A 49 -6.07 -6.68 13.21
N LEU A 50 -5.90 -5.38 13.48
CA LEU A 50 -6.55 -4.69 14.59
C LEU A 50 -8.00 -4.30 14.30
N ALA A 51 -8.50 -4.51 13.07
CA ALA A 51 -9.77 -4.01 12.59
C ALA A 51 -9.97 -2.49 12.79
N ASP A 52 -8.87 -1.72 12.82
CA ASP A 52 -8.88 -0.27 12.99
C ASP A 52 -9.16 0.42 11.64
N ARG A 53 -10.45 0.58 11.33
CA ARG A 53 -10.91 1.15 10.06
C ARG A 53 -10.48 2.59 9.84
N GLN A 54 -10.38 3.40 10.90
CA GLN A 54 -9.99 4.80 10.77
C GLN A 54 -8.51 4.92 10.38
N ARG A 55 -7.63 4.18 11.06
CA ARG A 55 -6.20 4.19 10.72
C ARG A 55 -5.92 3.50 9.39
N LEU A 56 -6.67 2.45 9.07
CA LEU A 56 -6.62 1.82 7.75
C LEU A 56 -6.98 2.82 6.64
N LEU A 57 -8.05 3.60 6.82
CA LEU A 57 -8.48 4.64 5.88
C LEU A 57 -7.39 5.71 5.66
N ILE A 58 -6.79 6.22 6.73
CA ILE A 58 -5.70 7.21 6.65
C ILE A 58 -4.51 6.62 5.89
N THR A 59 -4.14 5.37 6.20
CA THR A 59 -3.00 4.70 5.58
C THR A 59 -3.21 4.46 4.09
N LEU A 60 -4.42 4.03 3.69
CA LEU A 60 -4.79 3.86 2.29
C LEU A 60 -4.79 5.19 1.54
N LYS A 61 -5.31 6.28 2.13
CA LYS A 61 -5.25 7.63 1.53
C LYS A 61 -3.81 8.06 1.23
N LEU A 62 -2.90 7.87 2.21
CA LEU A 62 -1.47 8.16 2.01
C LEU A 62 -0.86 7.30 0.90
N LYS A 63 -1.18 6.01 0.87
CA LYS A 63 -0.67 5.10 -0.17
C LYS A 63 -1.18 5.46 -1.56
N THR A 64 -2.45 5.85 -1.70
CA THR A 64 -3.02 6.30 -2.99
C THR A 64 -2.46 7.61 -3.51
N ALA A 65 -1.81 8.41 -2.66
CA ALA A 65 -1.11 9.62 -3.06
C ALA A 65 0.31 9.35 -3.60
N MET A 66 0.82 8.12 -3.46
CA MET A 66 2.15 7.76 -3.96
C MET A 66 2.14 7.57 -5.48
N PRO A 67 3.16 8.05 -6.22
CA PRO A 67 3.21 7.93 -7.69
C PRO A 67 3.17 6.49 -8.22
N GLN A 68 3.68 5.53 -7.43
CA GLN A 68 3.76 4.10 -7.79
C GLN A 68 2.59 3.29 -7.24
N CYS A 69 1.48 3.95 -6.87
CA CYS A 69 0.32 3.30 -6.31
C CYS A 69 -0.31 2.32 -7.31
N GLN A 70 -0.48 1.08 -6.88
CA GLN A 70 -1.11 0.04 -7.70
C GLN A 70 -2.64 0.18 -7.69
N PRO A 71 -3.34 -0.14 -8.80
CA PRO A 71 -4.81 -0.06 -8.89
C PRO A 71 -5.53 -0.74 -7.72
N GLU A 72 -5.02 -1.87 -7.23
CA GLU A 72 -5.62 -2.63 -6.13
C GLU A 72 -5.73 -1.81 -4.83
N THR A 73 -4.86 -0.81 -4.65
CA THR A 73 -4.93 0.08 -3.47
C THR A 73 -6.16 1.00 -3.55
N PHE A 74 -6.55 1.45 -4.74
CA PHE A 74 -7.78 2.23 -4.93
C PHE A 74 -9.02 1.39 -4.66
N MET A 75 -9.02 0.10 -5.05
CA MET A 75 -10.10 -0.83 -4.70
C MET A 75 -10.21 -1.02 -3.18
N GLN A 76 -9.08 -1.22 -2.49
CA GLN A 76 -9.05 -1.33 -1.03
C GLN A 76 -9.59 -0.06 -0.36
N LEU A 77 -9.19 1.13 -0.86
CA LEU A 77 -9.68 2.40 -0.35
C LEU A 77 -11.19 2.57 -0.57
N ALA A 78 -11.71 2.22 -1.75
CA ALA A 78 -13.14 2.25 -2.05
C ALA A 78 -13.95 1.41 -1.06
N ASN A 79 -13.49 0.18 -0.79
CA ASN A 79 -14.15 -0.72 0.15
C ASN A 79 -14.17 -0.16 1.59
N VAL A 80 -13.04 0.39 2.05
CA VAL A 80 -12.97 0.98 3.39
C VAL A 80 -13.85 2.22 3.49
N LEU A 81 -13.84 3.09 2.48
CA LEU A 81 -14.73 4.27 2.41
C LEU A 81 -16.20 3.88 2.47
N GLY A 82 -16.61 2.88 1.68
CA GLY A 82 -17.96 2.33 1.72
C GLY A 82 -18.32 1.76 3.09
N SER A 83 -17.37 1.10 3.77
CA SER A 83 -17.60 0.54 5.11
C SER A 83 -17.79 1.60 6.20
N VAL A 84 -17.29 2.82 6.00
CA VAL A 84 -17.47 3.96 6.93
C VAL A 84 -18.57 4.92 6.49
N GLY A 85 -19.32 4.58 5.44
CA GLY A 85 -20.44 5.37 4.92
C GLY A 85 -20.05 6.52 3.99
N ASP A 86 -18.77 6.66 3.64
CA ASP A 86 -18.29 7.68 2.69
C ASP A 86 -18.48 7.20 1.24
N PHE A 87 -19.74 7.02 0.85
CA PHE A 87 -20.11 6.43 -0.44
C PHE A 87 -19.72 7.31 -1.64
N ILE A 88 -19.69 8.64 -1.47
CA ILE A 88 -19.26 9.57 -2.52
C ILE A 88 -17.81 9.27 -2.91
N ARG A 89 -16.90 9.29 -1.92
CA ARG A 89 -15.49 9.03 -2.20
C ARG A 89 -15.24 7.59 -2.61
N ALA A 90 -16.05 6.64 -2.12
CA ALA A 90 -15.97 5.25 -2.59
C ALA A 90 -16.27 5.15 -4.10
N ALA A 91 -17.30 5.86 -4.59
CA ALA A 91 -17.60 5.91 -6.01
C ALA A 91 -16.48 6.57 -6.83
N GLU A 92 -15.90 7.68 -6.34
CA GLU A 92 -14.78 8.35 -7.00
C GLU A 92 -13.55 7.45 -7.18
N MET A 93 -13.29 6.54 -6.24
CA MET A 93 -12.21 5.57 -6.39
C MET A 93 -12.48 4.59 -7.53
N HIS A 94 -13.74 4.18 -7.72
CA HIS A 94 -14.14 3.36 -8.85
C HIS A 94 -14.06 4.11 -10.19
N ASP A 95 -14.37 5.41 -10.24
CA ASP A 95 -14.18 6.20 -11.45
C ASP A 95 -12.69 6.25 -11.86
N ARG A 96 -11.77 6.37 -10.88
CA ARG A 96 -10.33 6.31 -11.15
C ARG A 96 -9.90 4.93 -11.66
N LEU A 97 -10.50 3.87 -11.12
CA LEU A 97 -10.23 2.50 -11.54
C LEU A 97 -10.70 2.21 -12.97
N CYS A 98 -11.74 2.88 -13.47
CA CYS A 98 -12.11 2.78 -14.88
C CYS A 98 -10.96 3.19 -15.82
N VAL A 99 -10.14 4.17 -15.41
CA VAL A 99 -8.97 4.60 -16.19
C VAL A 99 -7.79 3.66 -15.98
N ALA A 100 -7.58 3.19 -14.73
CA ALA A 100 -6.41 2.40 -14.35
C ALA A 100 -6.52 0.90 -14.73
N ASP A 101 -7.72 0.35 -14.83
CA ASP A 101 -7.97 -1.02 -15.28
C ASP A 101 -9.04 -1.08 -16.38
N PRO A 102 -8.66 -0.77 -17.64
CA PRO A 102 -9.58 -0.74 -18.78
C PRO A 102 -10.29 -2.07 -19.07
N ARG A 103 -9.80 -3.18 -18.52
CA ARG A 103 -10.40 -4.52 -18.71
C ARG A 103 -11.65 -4.73 -17.87
N ASN A 104 -11.84 -3.94 -16.81
CA ASN A 104 -12.92 -4.11 -15.83
C ASN A 104 -13.79 -2.85 -15.69
N VAL A 105 -13.79 -1.95 -16.69
CA VAL A 105 -14.55 -0.68 -16.67
C VAL A 105 -16.01 -0.88 -16.28
N ALA A 106 -16.71 -1.83 -16.91
CA ALA A 106 -18.13 -2.07 -16.63
C ALA A 106 -18.39 -2.44 -15.16
N ALA A 107 -17.50 -3.21 -14.54
CA ALA A 107 -17.61 -3.59 -13.12
C ALA A 107 -17.36 -2.38 -12.22
N HIS A 108 -16.38 -1.53 -12.54
CA HIS A 108 -16.10 -0.32 -11.78
C HIS A 108 -17.21 0.72 -11.92
N GLU A 109 -17.75 0.94 -13.11
CA GLU A 109 -18.91 1.81 -13.32
C GLU A 109 -20.13 1.33 -12.53
N GLN A 110 -20.38 0.02 -12.53
CA GLN A 110 -21.47 -0.57 -11.76
C GLN A 110 -21.29 -0.34 -10.25
N ALA A 111 -20.09 -0.61 -9.71
CA ALA A 111 -19.79 -0.36 -8.30
C ALA A 111 -19.93 1.13 -7.94
N ALA A 112 -19.48 2.04 -8.80
CA ALA A 112 -19.63 3.48 -8.59
C ALA A 112 -21.12 3.90 -8.56
N ARG A 113 -21.95 3.35 -9.45
CA ARG A 113 -23.41 3.56 -9.44
C ARG A 113 -24.06 3.04 -8.15
N GLU A 114 -23.67 1.85 -7.70
CA GLU A 114 -24.20 1.25 -6.47
C GLU A 114 -23.89 2.09 -5.24
N PHE A 115 -22.66 2.62 -5.12
CA PHE A 115 -22.32 3.52 -4.01
C PHE A 115 -23.12 4.83 -4.08
N ARG A 116 -23.25 5.44 -5.26
CA ARG A 116 -24.05 6.67 -5.43
C ARG A 116 -25.52 6.45 -5.09
N ALA A 117 -26.08 5.29 -5.43
CA ALA A 117 -27.46 4.95 -5.13
C ALA A 117 -27.74 4.85 -3.61
N ARG A 118 -26.75 4.54 -2.77
CA ARG A 118 -26.90 4.46 -1.30
C ARG A 118 -27.03 5.82 -0.60
N LEU A 119 -26.88 6.92 -1.33
CA LEU A 119 -27.06 8.28 -0.82
C LEU A 119 -28.49 8.80 -1.00
N ASN A 120 -29.27 8.16 -1.87
CA ASN A 120 -30.67 8.49 -2.18
C ASN A 120 -31.61 7.58 -1.39
#